data_AF-A0A377W7R7-F1
#
_entry.id   AF-A0A377W7R7-F1
#
_cell.length_a   1.000
_cell.length_b   1.000
_cell.length_c   1.000
_cell.angle_alpha   90.00
_cell.angle_beta   90.00
_cell.angle_gamma   90.00
#
_symmetry.space_group_name_H-M   'P 1'
#
loop_
_entity.id
_entity.type
_entity.pdbx_description
1 polymer ?
#
loop_
_entity_poly.entity_id
_entity_poly.type
_entity_poly.pdbx_seq_one_letter_code
_entity_poly.pdbx_strand_id
1 'polypeptide(L)' 'MGVEWLEGESTIPSKATANKEVLLCAGAIASPQILQRSGVGNPELLRQFDIPVVHDLPRRG' A
#
# COMPACT_ATOMS: atom_id res chain seq x y z
N MET A 1 11.84 -2.53 -6.22
CA MET A 1 10.36 -2.50 -6.11
C MET A 1 9.90 -3.90 -5.72
N GLY A 2 8.83 -4.05 -4.94
CA GLY A 2 8.44 -5.36 -4.43
C GLY A 2 7.13 -5.31 -3.64
N VAL A 3 6.80 -6.43 -2.99
CA VAL A 3 5.62 -6.58 -2.13
C VAL A 3 6.03 -7.21 -0.81
N GLU A 4 5.28 -6.89 0.24
CA GLU A 4 5.40 -7.49 1.57
C GLU A 4 4.03 -8.04 1.98
N TRP A 5 4.02 -9.23 2.59
CA TRP A 5 2.79 -9.88 3.06
C TRP A 5 3.03 -10.66 4.35
N LEU A 6 1.94 -11.01 5.04
CA LEU A 6 1.95 -11.93 6.18
C LEU A 6 1.42 -13.28 5.69
N GLU A 7 2.07 -14.38 6.11
CA GLU A 7 1.66 -15.74 5.76
C GLU A 7 0.87 -16.37 6.91
N GLY A 8 -0.42 -16.64 6.68
CA GLY A 8 -1.29 -17.25 7.69
C GLY A 8 -1.31 -16.44 8.98
N GLU A 9 -0.87 -17.06 10.07
CA GLU A 9 -0.79 -16.45 11.41
C GLU A 9 0.59 -15.82 11.72
N SER A 10 1.53 -15.84 10.75
CA SER A 10 2.85 -15.23 10.94
C SER A 10 2.75 -13.72 11.14
N THR A 11 3.46 -13.21 12.14
CA THR A 11 3.63 -11.76 12.39
C THR A 11 4.89 -11.20 11.73
N ILE A 12 5.75 -12.07 11.19
CA ILE A 12 6.97 -11.68 10.48
C ILE A 12 6.63 -11.54 8.99
N PRO A 13 6.85 -10.37 8.38
CA PRO A 13 6.56 -10.16 6.96
C PRO A 13 7.50 -10.95 6.04
N SER A 14 6.92 -11.68 5.09
CA SER A 14 7.61 -12.17 3.90
C SER A 14 7.74 -11.04 2.87
N LYS A 15 8.79 -11.08 2.04
CA LYS A 15 9.02 -10.09 0.97
C LYS A 15 9.35 -10.74 -0.36
N ALA A 16 8.91 -10.13 -1.45
CA ALA A 16 9.30 -10.48 -2.81
C ALA A 16 9.68 -9.22 -3.59
N THR A 17 10.66 -9.34 -4.48
CA THR A 17 11.10 -8.24 -5.34
C THR A 17 10.60 -8.44 -6.77
N ALA A 18 10.36 -7.33 -7.46
CA ALA A 18 9.98 -7.30 -8.87
C ALA A 18 11.00 -6.45 -9.64
N ASN A 19 11.51 -6.99 -10.74
CA ASN A 19 12.51 -6.33 -11.58
C ASN A 19 11.93 -5.27 -12.54
N LYS A 20 10.61 -5.30 -12.77
CA LYS A 20 9.94 -4.40 -13.70
C LYS A 20 8.79 -3.67 -13.02
N GLU A 21 7.71 -4.38 -12.75
CA GLU A 21 6.44 -3.79 -12.32
C GLU A 21 5.78 -4.64 -11.23
N VAL A 22 4.93 -4.00 -10.43
CA VAL A 22 4.03 -4.64 -9.47
C VAL A 22 2.62 -4.26 -9.87
N LEU A 23 1.78 -5.26 -10.16
CA LEU A 23 0.38 -5.06 -10.52
C LEU A 23 -0.49 -5.31 -9.29
N LEU A 24 -1.31 -4.31 -8.92
CA LEU A 24 -2.24 -4.43 -7.80
C LEU A 24 -3.64 -4.73 -8.32
N CYS A 25 -4.11 -5.96 -8.08
CA CYS A 25 -5.39 -6.47 -8.58
C CYS A 25 -6.31 -6.96 -7.45
N ALA A 26 -6.29 -6.28 -6.29
CA ALA A 26 -7.07 -6.69 -5.10
C ALA A 26 -8.54 -6.22 -5.14
N GLY A 27 -9.01 -5.70 -6.29
CA GLY A 27 -10.36 -5.15 -6.45
C GLY A 27 -10.55 -3.77 -5.83
N ALA A 28 -11.71 -3.16 -6.07
CA ALA A 28 -11.99 -1.76 -5.73
C ALA A 28 -12.02 -1.47 -4.21
N ILE A 29 -12.19 -2.49 -3.37
CA ILE A 29 -12.26 -2.35 -1.91
C ILE A 29 -10.87 -2.47 -1.28
N ALA A 30 -10.14 -3.55 -1.58
CA ALA A 30 -8.85 -3.80 -0.93
C ALA A 30 -7.69 -3.05 -1.59
N SER A 31 -7.75 -2.73 -2.89
CA SER A 31 -6.65 -2.01 -3.57
C SER A 31 -6.39 -0.61 -2.98
N PRO A 32 -7.41 0.23 -2.70
CA PRO A 32 -7.18 1.51 -2.04
C PRO A 32 -6.52 1.38 -0.66
N GLN A 33 -6.88 0.36 0.11
CA GLN A 33 -6.30 0.11 1.44
C GLN A 33 -4.82 -0.29 1.33
N ILE A 34 -4.48 -1.15 0.37
CA ILE A 34 -3.08 -1.54 0.12
C ILE A 34 -2.24 -0.34 -0.32
N LEU A 35 -2.77 0.50 -1.23
CA LEU A 35 -2.10 1.73 -1.67
C LEU A 35 -1.87 2.69 -0.50
N GLN A 36 -2.89 2.94 0.32
CA GLN A 36 -2.78 3.83 1.48
C GLN A 36 -1.72 3.34 2.46
N ARG A 37 -1.72 2.04 2.81
CA ARG A 37 -0.68 1.45 3.67
C ARG A 37 0.72 1.51 3.06
N SER A 38 0.81 1.65 1.74
CA SER A 38 2.06 1.83 0.99
C SER A 38 2.43 3.31 0.80
N GLY A 39 1.72 4.24 1.45
CA GLY A 39 1.99 5.68 1.36
C GLY A 39 1.38 6.38 0.14
N VAL A 40 0.45 5.74 -0.56
CA VAL A 40 -0.21 6.28 -1.76
C VAL A 40 -1.68 6.59 -1.44
N GLY A 41 -2.04 7.88 -1.33
CA GLY A 41 -3.38 8.28 -0.90
C GLY A 41 -3.47 9.74 -0.45
N ASN A 42 -4.56 10.07 0.25
CA ASN A 42 -4.76 11.42 0.81
C ASN A 42 -3.72 11.71 1.92
N PRO A 43 -2.91 12.78 1.80
CA PRO A 43 -1.82 13.06 2.73
C PRO A 43 -2.27 13.30 4.17
N GLU A 44 -3.42 13.95 4.39
CA GLU A 44 -3.94 14.22 5.73
C GLU A 44 -4.29 12.93 6.46
N LEU A 45 -4.95 11.99 5.77
CA LEU A 45 -5.24 10.66 6.29
C LEU A 45 -3.97 9.85 6.57
N LEU A 46 -3.03 9.84 5.63
CA LEU A 46 -1.78 9.08 5.81
C LEU A 46 -0.97 9.57 7.01
N ARG A 47 -0.89 10.90 7.20
CA ARG A 47 -0.22 11.51 8.35
C ARG A 47 -0.90 11.15 9.69
N GLN A 48 -2.23 10.98 9.72
CA GLN A 48 -2.93 10.55 10.95
C GLN A 48 -2.54 9.14 11.42
N PHE A 49 -2.03 8.30 10.50
CA PHE A 49 -1.59 6.93 10.79
C PHE A 49 -0.05 6.79 10.77
N ASP A 50 0.69 7.90 10.83
CA ASP A 50 2.15 7.92 10.74
C ASP A 50 2.71 7.21 9.50
N ILE A 51 1.96 7.23 8.39
CA ILE A 51 2.39 6.65 7.12
C ILE A 51 3.10 7.72 6.29
N PRO A 52 4.37 7.50 5.88
CA PRO A 52 5.07 8.42 4.98
C PRO A 52 4.34 8.54 3.65
N VAL A 53 4.14 9.78 3.19
CA VAL A 53 3.51 10.04 1.89
C VAL A 53 4.51 9.79 0.78
N VAL A 54 4.29 8.71 0.02
CA VAL A 54 5.04 8.37 -1.20
C VAL A 54 4.42 9.07 -2.40
N HIS A 55 3.09 9.10 -2.49
CA HIS A 55 2.38 9.77 -3.57
C HIS A 55 1.04 10.32 -3.09
N ASP A 56 0.85 11.62 -3.29
CA ASP A 56 -0.42 12.28 -3.02
C ASP A 56 -1.42 11.94 -4.13
N LEU A 57 -2.52 11.29 -3.75
CA LEU A 57 -3.70 11.13 -4.59
C LEU A 57 -4.82 11.99 -4.02
N PRO A 58 -4.95 13.25 -4.48
CA PRO A 58 -6.03 14.11 -4.03
C PRO A 58 -7.36 13.51 -4.47
N ARG A 59 -8.26 13.34 -3.52
CA ARG A 59 -9.62 12.89 -3.80
C ARG A 59 -10.33 14.01 -4.57
N ARG A 60 -10.54 13.81 -5.88
CA ARG A 60 -11.37 14.71 -6.69
C ARG A 60 -12.78 14.13 -6.75
N GLY A 61 -13.70 14.69 -5.96
CA GLY A 61 -15.11 14.31 -5.92
C GLY A 61 -15.46 13.29 -4.84
#